data_AF-A0A2J8TC89-F1
#
_entry.id   AF-A0A2J8TC89-F1
#
_cell.length_a   1.000
_cell.length_b   1.000
_cell.length_c   1.000
_cell.angle_alpha   90.00
_cell.angle_beta   90.00
_cell.angle_gamma   90.00
#
_symmetry.space_group_name_H-M   'P 1'
#
loop_
_entity.id
_entity.type
_entity.pdbx_description
1 polymer ?
#
loop_
_entity_poly.entity_id
_entity_poly.type
_entity_poly.pdbx_seq_one_letter_code
_entity_poly.pdbx_strand_id
1 'polypeptide(L)'
;FNKSFESTVGQGSETYIYIFRVCREAGNHTSGAGLVQINKSNGKETVVGRLNETHIFNGSNWIMLIYKGGDEYDNHCGKEQRRAVVMISCNRHTLAESEHFT
;
A
#
# COMPACT_ATOMS: atom_id res chain seq x y z
N PHE A 1 -17.17 -4.44 3.99
CA PHE A 1 -16.30 -4.96 2.92
C PHE A 1 -14.95 -5.32 3.53
N ASN A 2 -14.56 -6.61 3.50
CA ASN A 2 -13.33 -7.11 4.12
C ASN A 2 -12.42 -7.71 3.04
N LYS A 3 -11.98 -6.88 2.10
CA LYS A 3 -11.10 -7.29 1.01
C LYS A 3 -9.68 -6.83 1.29
N SER A 4 -8.73 -7.72 1.06
CA SER A 4 -7.30 -7.44 1.00
C SER A 4 -6.86 -7.50 -0.47
N PHE A 5 -5.97 -6.61 -0.87
CA PHE A 5 -5.34 -6.63 -2.19
C PHE A 5 -3.87 -6.94 -1.98
N GLU A 6 -3.40 -7.98 -2.67
CA GLU A 6 -2.04 -8.47 -2.51
C GLU A 6 -1.34 -8.51 -3.87
N SER A 7 -0.05 -8.16 -3.87
CA SER A 7 0.80 -8.31 -5.05
C SER A 7 2.21 -8.70 -4.64
N THR A 8 2.86 -9.48 -5.49
CA THR A 8 4.23 -9.92 -5.30
C THR A 8 5.11 -9.33 -6.39
N VAL A 9 6.18 -8.64 -5.98
CA VAL A 9 7.09 -7.93 -6.89
C VAL A 9 8.52 -8.38 -6.64
N GLY A 10 9.23 -8.73 -7.70
CA GLY A 10 10.67 -8.95 -7.67
C GLY A 10 11.43 -7.63 -7.85
N GLN A 11 12.40 -7.34 -6.98
CA GLN A 11 13.30 -6.21 -7.10
C GLN A 11 14.75 -6.69 -6.90
N GLY A 12 15.51 -6.81 -7.99
CA GLY A 12 16.84 -7.40 -7.95
C GLY A 12 16.79 -8.87 -7.48
N SER A 13 17.54 -9.20 -6.43
CA SER A 13 17.53 -10.52 -5.80
C SER A 13 16.42 -10.69 -4.75
N GLU A 14 15.70 -9.62 -4.43
CA GLU A 14 14.67 -9.63 -3.39
C GLU A 14 13.27 -9.76 -3.98
N THR A 15 12.35 -10.28 -3.18
CA THR A 15 10.94 -10.37 -3.52
C THR A 15 10.12 -9.79 -2.38
N TYR A 16 9.15 -8.96 -2.73
CA TYR A 16 8.32 -8.24 -1.79
C TYR A 16 6.85 -8.58 -2.01
N ILE A 17 6.11 -8.74 -0.92
CA ILE A 17 4.66 -8.85 -0.93
C ILE A 17 4.10 -7.52 -0.43
N TYR A 18 3.23 -6.91 -1.20
CA TYR A 18 2.48 -5.72 -0.79
C TYR A 18 1.07 -6.12 -0.42
N ILE A 19 0.59 -5.64 0.73
CA ILE A 19 -0.77 -5.88 1.21
C ILE A 19 -1.43 -4.52 1.43
N PHE A 20 -2.57 -4.30 0.78
CA PHE A 20 -3.36 -3.07 0.88
C PHE A 20 -4.79 -3.35 1.34
N ARG A 21 -5.27 -2.51 2.24
CA ARG A 21 -6.67 -2.49 2.66
C ARG A 21 -7.22 -1.07 2.72
N VAL A 22 -8.49 -0.93 2.36
CA VAL A 22 -9.21 0.35 2.43
C VAL A 22 -9.79 0.51 3.84
N CYS A 23 -9.36 1.54 4.57
CA CYS A 23 -9.88 1.91 5.90
C CYS A 23 -9.81 0.77 6.95
N ARG A 24 -8.84 -0.14 6.81
CA ARG A 24 -8.60 -1.31 7.69
C ARG A 24 -7.11 -1.65 7.74
N GLU A 25 -6.68 -2.29 8.81
CA GLU A 25 -5.27 -2.64 9.04
C GLU A 25 -4.80 -3.77 8.11
N ALA A 26 -3.73 -3.55 7.32
CA ALA A 26 -3.22 -4.48 6.31
C ALA A 26 -2.09 -5.41 6.80
N GLY A 27 -1.46 -5.11 7.95
CA GLY A 27 -0.39 -5.92 8.54
C GLY A 27 -0.83 -6.70 9.77
N ASN A 28 -0.01 -7.67 10.19
CA ASN A 28 -0.28 -8.49 11.39
C ASN A 28 0.34 -7.90 12.66
N HIS A 29 1.37 -7.07 12.51
CA HIS A 29 2.21 -6.64 13.63
C HIS A 29 2.18 -5.12 13.86
N THR A 30 1.58 -4.36 12.94
CA THR A 30 1.66 -2.90 12.98
C THR A 30 0.29 -2.24 12.94
N SER A 31 -0.12 -1.66 14.08
CA SER A 31 -1.42 -0.99 14.17
C SER A 31 -1.50 0.24 13.26
N GLY A 32 -2.67 0.42 12.65
CA GLY A 32 -2.98 1.55 11.79
C GLY A 32 -2.37 1.52 10.39
N ALA A 33 -1.67 0.46 9.99
CA ALA A 33 -1.08 0.35 8.65
C ALA A 33 -2.18 0.11 7.59
N GLY A 34 -2.30 0.99 6.61
CA GLY A 34 -3.22 0.83 5.49
C GLY A 34 -2.61 0.10 4.29
N LEU A 35 -1.28 0.17 4.17
CA LEU A 35 -0.50 -0.57 3.19
C LEU A 35 0.86 -0.97 3.82
N VAL A 36 1.21 -2.25 3.69
CA VAL A 36 2.50 -2.79 4.15
C VAL A 36 3.25 -3.43 2.99
N GLN A 37 4.58 -3.42 3.10
CA GLN A 37 5.52 -4.15 2.28
C GLN A 37 6.19 -5.21 3.15
N ILE A 38 6.24 -6.45 2.69
CA ILE A 38 6.84 -7.58 3.41
C ILE A 38 7.96 -8.15 2.55
N ASN A 39 9.19 -8.13 3.05
CA ASN A 39 10.29 -8.81 2.38
C ASN A 39 10.12 -10.32 2.54
N LYS A 40 9.96 -11.03 1.42
CA LYS A 40 9.66 -12.48 1.41
C LYS A 40 10.82 -13.33 1.93
N SER A 41 12.05 -12.83 1.89
CA SER A 41 13.24 -13.58 2.32
C SER A 41 13.40 -13.66 3.83
N ASN A 42 13.02 -12.60 4.56
CA ASN A 42 13.25 -12.48 6.02
C ASN A 42 11.97 -12.13 6.81
N GLY A 43 10.84 -11.91 6.13
CA GLY A 43 9.57 -11.57 6.76
C GLY A 43 9.48 -10.16 7.33
N LYS A 44 10.48 -9.29 7.09
CA LYS A 44 10.46 -7.90 7.58
C LYS A 44 9.28 -7.15 6.96
N GLU A 45 8.32 -6.79 7.82
CA GLU A 45 7.22 -5.89 7.50
C GLU A 45 7.71 -4.43 7.58
N THR A 46 7.31 -3.61 6.62
CA THR A 46 7.56 -2.16 6.60
C THR A 46 6.26 -1.47 6.24
N VAL A 47 5.86 -0.48 7.04
CA VAL A 47 4.65 0.29 6.77
C VAL A 47 4.94 1.30 5.67
N VAL A 48 4.18 1.23 4.59
CA VAL A 48 4.31 2.18 3.47
C VAL A 48 3.41 3.39 3.69
N GLY A 49 2.26 3.19 4.33
CA GLY A 49 1.35 4.28 4.71
C GLY A 49 0.31 3.85 5.74
N ARG A 50 -0.13 4.82 6.55
CA ARG A 50 -1.07 4.65 7.67
C ARG A 50 -2.44 5.25 7.38
N LEU A 51 -3.45 4.66 8.01
CA LEU A 51 -4.85 5.03 7.86
C LEU A 51 -5.18 6.41 8.45
N ASN A 52 -4.46 6.82 9.50
CA ASN A 52 -4.68 8.10 10.19
C ASN A 52 -4.23 9.31 9.36
N GLU A 53 -3.45 9.11 8.30
CA GLU A 53 -2.99 10.17 7.39
C GLU A 53 -3.45 9.91 5.95
N THR A 54 -4.76 9.78 5.81
CA THR A 54 -5.42 9.49 4.53
C THR A 54 -5.79 10.77 3.78
N HIS A 55 -5.46 10.82 2.49
CA HIS A 55 -6.00 11.80 1.54
C HIS A 55 -6.69 11.07 0.39
N ILE A 56 -7.81 11.62 -0.09
CA ILE A 56 -8.56 11.07 -1.21
C ILE A 56 -8.96 12.18 -2.18
N PHE A 57 -8.74 11.93 -3.46
CA PHE A 57 -9.15 12.81 -4.55
C PHE A 57 -9.80 11.97 -5.64
N ASN A 58 -10.72 12.55 -6.39
CA ASN A 58 -11.37 11.86 -7.50
C ASN A 58 -11.37 12.71 -8.76
N GLY A 59 -11.27 12.03 -9.91
CA GLY A 59 -11.57 12.56 -11.22
C GLY A 59 -12.88 11.97 -11.75
N SER A 60 -13.10 12.08 -13.06
CA SER A 60 -14.32 11.58 -13.72
C SER A 60 -14.41 10.05 -13.73
N ASN A 61 -13.27 9.37 -13.81
CA ASN A 61 -13.18 7.91 -13.96
C ASN A 61 -12.05 7.30 -13.12
N TRP A 62 -11.58 7.99 -12.09
CA TRP A 62 -10.55 7.49 -11.18
C TRP A 62 -10.66 8.10 -9.79
N ILE A 63 -10.13 7.40 -8.80
CA ILE A 63 -9.92 7.86 -7.43
C ILE A 63 -8.45 7.65 -7.11
N MET A 64 -7.81 8.68 -6.54
CA MET A 64 -6.46 8.59 -5.99
C MET A 64 -6.58 8.57 -4.46
N LEU A 65 -6.10 7.48 -3.86
CA LEU A 65 -6.02 7.32 -2.42
C LEU A 65 -4.55 7.40 -1.99
N ILE A 66 -4.27 8.22 -0.98
CA ILE A 66 -2.92 8.39 -0.44
C ILE A 66 -2.95 8.07 1.05
N TYR A 67 -2.04 7.19 1.50
CA TYR A 67 -1.74 6.99 2.91
C TYR A 67 -0.32 7.49 3.18
N LYS A 68 -0.16 8.49 4.04
CA LYS A 68 1.15 9.00 4.47
C LYS A 68 1.58 8.36 5.80
N GLY A 69 2.63 8.88 6.44
CA GLY A 69 3.05 8.47 7.78
C GLY A 69 3.60 7.04 7.84
N GLY A 70 4.12 6.51 6.73
CA GLY A 70 4.82 5.23 6.72
C GLY A 70 6.15 5.30 7.48
N ASP A 71 6.84 4.16 7.53
CA ASP A 71 8.16 4.09 8.17
C ASP A 71 9.17 4.93 7.38
N GLU A 72 10.12 5.55 8.07
CA GLU A 72 11.17 6.38 7.47
C GLU A 72 12.13 5.55 6.60
N TYR A 73 12.58 6.12 5.49
CA TYR A 73 13.67 5.52 4.73
C TYR A 73 14.98 5.55 5.53
N ASP A 74 15.77 4.47 5.48
CA ASP A 74 17.04 4.41 6.20
C ASP A 74 18.10 5.34 5.57
N ASN A 75 18.34 5.15 4.26
CA ASN A 75 19.44 5.79 3.52
C ASN A 75 18.98 6.51 2.23
N HIS A 76 17.68 6.62 2.01
CA HIS A 76 17.10 7.25 0.82
C HIS A 76 16.16 8.39 1.21
N CYS A 77 15.79 9.22 0.23
CA CYS A 77 14.77 10.26 0.37
C CYS A 77 14.95 11.18 1.60
N GLY A 78 16.18 11.42 2.05
CA GLY A 78 16.45 12.26 3.22
C GLY A 78 15.81 11.77 4.52
N LYS A 79 15.55 10.46 4.65
CA LYS A 79 14.81 9.84 5.77
C LYS A 79 13.36 10.29 5.90
N GLU A 80 12.75 10.77 4.81
CA GLU A 80 11.32 11.05 4.79
C GLU A 80 10.52 9.78 5.12
N GLN A 81 9.36 9.95 5.73
CA GLN A 81 8.39 8.89 5.92
C GLN A 81 7.87 8.38 4.57
N ARG A 82 7.75 7.06 4.42
CA ARG A 82 7.12 6.46 3.24
C ARG A 82 5.68 6.95 3.09
N ARG A 83 5.21 6.94 1.83
CA ARG A 83 3.81 7.20 1.48
C ARG A 83 3.36 6.21 0.42
N ALA A 84 2.14 5.71 0.57
CA ALA A 84 1.45 4.90 -0.42
C ALA A 84 0.53 5.79 -1.27
N VAL A 85 0.56 5.62 -2.59
CA VAL A 85 -0.38 6.25 -3.54
C VAL A 85 -1.01 5.14 -4.36
N VAL A 86 -2.33 4.98 -4.24
CA VAL A 86 -3.11 3.95 -4.92
C VAL A 86 -4.06 4.62 -5.90
N MET A 87 -3.90 4.30 -7.18
CA MET A 87 -4.78 4.77 -8.25
C MET A 87 -5.87 3.73 -8.51
N ILE A 88 -7.13 4.11 -8.32
CA ILE A 88 -8.30 3.26 -8.51
C ILE A 88 -9.04 3.76 -9.75
N SER A 89 -8.87 3.07 -10.87
CA SER A 89 -9.55 3.40 -12.12
C SER A 89 -10.96 2.79 -12.16
N CYS A 90 -11.91 3.50 -12.75
CA CYS A 90 -13.27 3.01 -12.93
C CYS A 90 -13.28 1.80 -13.88
N ASN A 91 -13.75 0.67 -13.38
CA ASN A 91 -14.09 -0.50 -14.19
C ASN A 91 -15.51 -0.93 -13.80
N ARG A 92 -16.45 -0.85 -14.74
CA ARG A 92 -17.88 -1.18 -14.49
C ARG A 92 -18.14 -2.68 -14.40
N HIS A 93 -17.17 -3.51 -14.73
CA HIS A 93 -17.29 -4.97 -14.78
C HIS A 93 -16.81 -5.65 -13.50
N THR A 94 -16.12 -4.93 -12.60
CA THR A 94 -15.62 -5.47 -11.35
C THR A 94 -15.87 -4.49 -10.21
N LEU A 95 -16.25 -5.00 -9.05
CA LEU A 95 -16.41 -4.18 -7.85
C LEU A 95 -15.06 -3.74 -7.27
N ALA A 96 -14.05 -4.61 -7.39
CA ALA A 96 -12.71 -4.40 -6.86
C ALA A 96 -11.82 -5.56 -7.33
N GLU A 97 -10.71 -5.26 -7.99
CA GLU A 97 -9.72 -6.24 -8.44
C GLU A 97 -8.36 -5.58 -8.56
N SER A 98 -7.29 -6.34 -8.33
CA SER A 98 -5.91 -5.88 -8.50
C SER A 98 -5.37 -6.34 -9.85
N GLU A 99 -5.50 -5.52 -10.89
CA GLU A 99 -4.93 -5.83 -12.21
C GLU A 99 -3.48 -5.33 -12.37
N HIS A 100 -3.06 -4.32 -11.58
CA HIS A 100 -1.67 -3.86 -11.51
C HIS A 100 -1.41 -3.15 -10.17
N PHE A 101 -0.63 -3.78 -9.29
CA PHE A 101 -0.35 -3.27 -7.94
C PHE A 101 1.15 -3.46 -7.64
N THR A 102 1.99 -2.49 -7.99
CA THR A 102 3.45 -2.51 -7.82
C THR A 102 4.00 -1.11 -7.72
#